data_AF-B9Y9U8-F1
#
_entry.id   AF-B9Y9U8-F1
#
_cell.length_a   1.000
_cell.length_b   1.000
_cell.length_c   1.000
_cell.angle_alpha   90.00
_cell.angle_beta   90.00
_cell.angle_gamma   90.00
#
_symmetry.space_group_name_H-M   'P 1'
#
loop_
_entity.id
_entity.type
_entity.pdbx_description
1 polymer ?
#
loop_
_entity_poly.entity_id
_entity_poly.type
_entity_poly.pdbx_seq_one_letter_code
_entity_poly.pdbx_strand_id
1 'polypeptide(L)'
;MRKENRTYYFSVEGKTELWYLEWLQQRINAEENAKMTVKLDVKVQKNPFDRVKRLTMISKTEITHIFDYESNEEQHVKQFKSVIDNMKKAQNSGKNVKYNLGYSNFTFELWLILHRRDCSQPLNHRNQYLTLLNRAFHENFENLEQVKQEKQFKRILAALDLNDVRSAIQRSKKIMENNRTAGYKLQQYKGYAYYRENPSLSIWEQIERILVECGLQ
;
A
#
# COMPACT_ATOMS: atom_id res chain seq x y z
N MET A 1 1.27 26.45 19.00
CA MET A 1 0.21 26.48 17.96
C MET A 1 -0.19 25.04 17.66
N ARG A 2 -1.48 24.68 17.67
CA ARG A 2 -1.93 23.31 17.35
C ARG A 2 -1.81 23.11 15.84
N LYS A 3 -0.98 22.16 15.39
CA LYS A 3 -0.89 21.78 13.97
C LYS A 3 -2.28 21.34 13.47
N GLU A 4 -2.62 21.69 12.23
CA GLU A 4 -3.81 21.14 11.57
C GLU A 4 -3.76 19.61 11.63
N ASN A 5 -4.92 18.95 11.73
CA ASN A 5 -5.01 17.49 11.66
C ASN A 5 -5.87 17.07 10.47
N ARG A 6 -5.24 16.40 9.49
CA ARG A 6 -5.93 15.95 8.28
C ARG A 6 -6.19 14.44 8.34
N THR A 7 -7.42 14.04 8.00
CA THR A 7 -7.79 12.62 7.96
C THR A 7 -7.67 12.06 6.54
N TYR A 8 -7.02 10.91 6.40
CA TYR A 8 -6.93 10.12 5.17
C TYR A 8 -7.56 8.76 5.40
N TYR A 9 -8.30 8.26 4.43
CA TYR A 9 -9.10 7.04 4.58
C TYR A 9 -8.48 5.88 3.81
N PHE A 10 -8.38 4.73 4.48
CA PHE A 10 -7.89 3.49 3.90
C PHE A 10 -8.88 2.35 4.14
N SER A 11 -8.80 1.36 3.27
CA SER A 11 -9.31 0.01 3.51
C SER A 11 -8.26 -0.99 3.05
N VAL A 12 -8.08 -2.07 3.81
CA VAL A 12 -6.99 -3.03 3.61
C VAL A 12 -7.49 -4.46 3.75
N GLU A 13 -6.76 -5.44 3.21
CA GLU A 13 -7.14 -6.85 3.28
C GLU A 13 -6.80 -7.54 4.60
N GLY A 14 -5.70 -7.12 5.24
CA GLY A 14 -5.12 -7.78 6.40
C GLY A 14 -4.67 -6.84 7.51
N LYS A 15 -4.07 -7.44 8.55
CA LYS A 15 -3.55 -6.71 9.71
C LYS A 15 -2.18 -6.09 9.44
N THR A 16 -1.40 -6.65 8.51
CA THR A 16 -0.06 -6.17 8.14
C THR A 16 -0.11 -4.76 7.59
N GLU A 17 -1.01 -4.49 6.65
CA GLU A 17 -1.19 -3.15 6.07
C GLU A 17 -1.73 -2.18 7.12
N LEU A 18 -2.63 -2.66 8.00
CA LEU A 18 -3.14 -1.88 9.12
C LEU A 18 -2.01 -1.42 10.05
N TRP A 19 -1.19 -2.36 10.54
CA TRP A 19 -0.10 -2.04 11.46
C TRP A 19 0.94 -1.13 10.81
N TYR A 20 1.23 -1.33 9.51
CA TYR A 20 2.12 -0.44 8.77
C TYR A 20 1.58 1.00 8.74
N LEU A 21 0.30 1.19 8.40
CA LEU A 21 -0.30 2.53 8.35
C LEU A 21 -0.42 3.16 9.74
N GLU A 22 -0.74 2.39 10.78
CA GLU A 22 -0.76 2.87 12.17
C GLU A 22 0.63 3.35 12.62
N TRP A 23 1.68 2.57 12.30
CA TRP A 23 3.06 2.96 12.54
C TRP A 23 3.45 4.22 11.75
N LEU A 24 3.10 4.30 10.47
CA LEU A 24 3.39 5.46 9.63
C LEU A 24 2.74 6.74 10.17
N GLN A 25 1.49 6.66 10.64
CA GLN A 25 0.82 7.79 11.30
C GLN A 25 1.62 8.28 12.50
N GLN A 26 2.09 7.35 13.36
CA GLN A 26 2.86 7.71 14.54
C GLN A 26 4.18 8.39 14.16
N ARG A 27 4.88 7.88 13.13
CA ARG A 27 6.13 8.48 12.64
C ARG A 27 5.89 9.90 12.11
N ILE A 28 4.91 10.09 11.22
CA ILE A 28 4.59 11.41 10.67
C ILE A 28 4.22 12.40 11.78
N ASN A 29 3.42 11.99 12.76
CA ASN A 29 2.97 12.88 13.83
C ASN A 29 4.05 13.20 14.86
N ALA A 30 5.11 12.39 14.93
CA ALA A 30 6.26 12.64 15.79
C ALA A 30 7.27 13.62 15.16
N GLU A 31 7.19 13.89 13.86
CA GLU A 31 8.09 14.82 13.18
C GLU A 31 7.80 16.28 13.57
N GLU A 32 8.80 16.93 14.17
CA GLU A 32 8.70 18.32 14.61
C GLU A 32 8.50 19.29 13.44
N ASN A 33 9.17 19.02 12.31
CA ASN A 33 9.10 19.83 11.11
C ASN A 33 7.86 19.58 10.22
N ALA A 34 7.01 18.60 10.56
CA ALA A 34 5.78 18.35 9.82
C ALA A 34 4.84 19.57 9.88
N LYS A 35 4.35 20.02 8.72
CA LYS A 35 3.42 21.16 8.60
C LYS A 35 2.05 20.88 9.24
N MET A 36 1.64 19.61 9.23
CA MET A 36 0.38 19.14 9.81
C MET A 36 0.58 17.78 10.47
N THR A 37 -0.38 17.39 11.30
CA THR A 37 -0.54 16.01 11.77
C THR A 37 -1.56 15.30 10.91
N VAL A 38 -1.52 13.97 10.92
CA VAL A 38 -2.42 13.12 10.14
C VAL A 38 -3.17 12.14 11.03
N LYS A 39 -4.38 11.81 10.59
CA LYS A 39 -5.14 10.64 11.04
C LYS A 39 -5.34 9.71 9.87
N LEU A 40 -4.80 8.50 9.93
CA LEU A 40 -5.04 7.46 8.94
C LEU A 40 -6.20 6.60 9.44
N ASP A 41 -7.41 6.83 8.92
CA ASP A 41 -8.58 6.01 9.24
C ASP A 41 -8.53 4.71 8.41
N VAL A 42 -7.91 3.70 8.99
CA VAL A 42 -7.70 2.39 8.36
C VAL A 42 -8.74 1.39 8.85
N LYS A 43 -9.33 0.61 7.94
CA LYS A 43 -10.20 -0.52 8.28
C LYS A 43 -9.78 -1.77 7.51
N VAL A 44 -9.65 -2.88 8.22
CA VAL A 44 -9.55 -4.22 7.61
C VAL A 44 -10.91 -4.56 7.03
N GLN A 45 -11.04 -4.40 5.72
CA GLN A 45 -12.30 -4.55 4.99
C GLN A 45 -11.98 -4.91 3.54
N LYS A 46 -11.95 -6.22 3.25
CA LYS A 46 -11.62 -6.78 1.93
C LYS A 46 -12.53 -6.30 0.80
N ASN A 47 -13.78 -5.96 1.11
CA ASN A 47 -14.73 -5.42 0.14
C ASN A 47 -14.81 -3.88 0.24
N PRO A 48 -14.29 -3.13 -0.75
CA PRO A 48 -14.35 -1.67 -0.78
C PRO A 48 -15.77 -1.09 -0.72
N PHE A 49 -16.76 -1.84 -1.23
CA PHE A 49 -18.15 -1.40 -1.21
C PHE A 49 -18.71 -1.33 0.22
N ASP A 50 -18.37 -2.31 1.05
CA ASP A 50 -18.83 -2.39 2.43
C ASP A 50 -18.17 -1.32 3.32
N ARG A 51 -16.92 -0.94 3.02
CA ARG A 51 -16.25 0.20 3.66
C ARG A 51 -17.08 1.48 3.50
N VAL A 52 -17.55 1.74 2.28
CA VAL A 52 -18.32 2.94 1.96
C VAL A 52 -19.71 2.91 2.61
N LYS A 53 -20.38 1.76 2.68
CA LYS A 53 -21.68 1.65 3.36
C LYS A 53 -21.63 2.12 4.82
N ARG A 54 -20.58 1.74 5.55
CA ARG A 54 -20.39 2.05 6.98
C ARG A 54 -19.87 3.46 7.26
N LEU A 55 -19.47 4.21 6.22
CA LEU A 55 -19.03 5.59 6.38
C LEU A 55 -20.22 6.56 6.33
N THR A 56 -20.35 7.36 7.39
CA THR A 56 -21.19 8.56 7.40
C THR A 56 -20.41 9.68 6.73
N MET A 57 -20.91 10.19 5.60
CA MET A 57 -20.17 11.14 4.78
C MET A 57 -20.87 12.49 4.76
N ILE A 58 -20.09 13.53 5.08
CA ILE A 58 -20.54 14.93 5.08
C ILE A 58 -20.03 15.67 3.84
N SER A 59 -18.91 15.21 3.27
CA SER A 59 -18.24 15.83 2.12
C SER A 59 -17.59 14.78 1.22
N LYS A 60 -16.99 15.23 0.11
CA LYS A 60 -16.23 14.37 -0.79
C LYS A 60 -15.10 13.68 -0.03
N THR A 61 -15.02 12.35 -0.10
CA THR A 61 -13.99 11.57 0.60
C THR A 61 -13.20 10.72 -0.38
N GLU A 62 -11.87 10.80 -0.32
CA GLU A 62 -11.00 9.88 -1.04
C GLU A 62 -10.58 8.72 -0.13
N ILE A 63 -10.68 7.50 -0.63
CA ILE A 63 -10.29 6.28 0.08
C ILE A 63 -9.27 5.53 -0.76
N THR A 64 -8.17 5.10 -0.16
CA THR A 64 -7.22 4.19 -0.84
C THR A 64 -7.49 2.75 -0.40
N HIS A 65 -7.66 1.85 -1.36
CA HIS A 65 -7.79 0.42 -1.08
C HIS A 65 -6.47 -0.30 -1.36
N ILE A 66 -5.91 -0.94 -0.32
CA ILE A 66 -4.65 -1.69 -0.42
C ILE A 66 -4.94 -3.19 -0.44
N PHE A 67 -4.46 -3.86 -1.48
CA PHE A 67 -4.68 -5.29 -1.71
C PHE A 67 -3.66 -5.87 -2.70
N ASP A 68 -3.51 -7.19 -2.69
CA ASP A 68 -2.56 -7.88 -3.57
C ASP A 68 -3.19 -8.31 -4.91
N TYR A 69 -2.40 -8.28 -5.98
CA TYR A 69 -2.76 -8.93 -7.26
C TYR A 69 -2.58 -10.45 -7.22
N GLU A 70 -1.74 -10.95 -6.30
CA GLU A 70 -1.38 -12.35 -6.10
C GLU A 70 -0.66 -13.04 -7.28
N SER A 71 -1.31 -13.29 -8.42
CA SER A 71 -0.66 -13.85 -9.61
C SER A 71 -1.49 -13.67 -10.90
N ASN A 72 -0.95 -14.14 -12.02
CA ASN A 72 -1.65 -14.16 -13.32
C ASN A 72 -2.60 -15.35 -13.50
N GLU A 73 -2.78 -16.20 -12.48
CA GLU A 73 -3.77 -17.28 -12.50
C GLU A 73 -5.19 -16.72 -12.61
N GLU A 74 -6.04 -17.40 -13.37
CA GLU A 74 -7.37 -16.91 -13.70
C GLU A 74 -8.20 -16.55 -12.45
N GLN A 75 -8.09 -17.35 -11.38
CA GLN A 75 -8.77 -17.10 -10.11
C GLN A 75 -8.33 -15.77 -9.47
N HIS A 76 -7.03 -15.48 -9.42
CA HIS A 76 -6.49 -14.26 -8.82
C HIS A 76 -6.82 -13.04 -9.69
N VAL A 77 -6.75 -13.19 -11.01
CA VAL A 77 -7.17 -12.12 -11.93
C VAL A 77 -8.66 -11.77 -11.76
N LYS A 78 -9.52 -12.79 -11.59
CA LYS A 78 -10.96 -12.58 -11.32
C LYS A 78 -11.18 -11.90 -9.96
N GLN A 79 -10.48 -12.32 -8.91
CA GLN A 79 -10.55 -11.70 -7.59
C GLN A 79 -10.10 -10.24 -7.63
N PHE A 80 -8.95 -9.95 -8.23
CA PHE A 80 -8.45 -8.58 -8.38
C PHE A 80 -9.43 -7.67 -9.13
N LYS A 81 -9.98 -8.15 -10.26
CA LYS A 81 -11.02 -7.40 -10.99
C LYS A 81 -12.30 -7.23 -10.17
N SER A 82 -12.70 -8.22 -9.39
CA SER A 82 -13.85 -8.11 -8.47
C SER A 82 -13.65 -7.02 -7.42
N VAL A 83 -12.43 -6.86 -6.90
CA VAL A 83 -12.10 -5.75 -5.99
C VAL A 83 -12.24 -4.40 -6.71
N ILE A 84 -11.70 -4.25 -7.91
CA ILE A 84 -11.86 -3.02 -8.73
C ILE A 84 -13.34 -2.73 -9.03
N ASP A 85 -14.12 -3.78 -9.33
CA ASP A 85 -15.54 -3.69 -9.57
C ASP A 85 -16.28 -3.13 -8.35
N ASN A 86 -15.94 -3.62 -7.16
CA ASN A 86 -16.52 -3.14 -5.91
C ASN A 86 -16.09 -1.70 -5.58
N MET A 87 -14.85 -1.30 -5.88
CA MET A 87 -14.45 0.11 -5.79
C MET A 87 -15.30 0.98 -6.73
N LYS A 88 -15.49 0.56 -7.99
CA LYS A 88 -16.28 1.34 -8.95
C LYS A 88 -17.76 1.40 -8.56
N LYS A 89 -18.32 0.29 -8.07
CA LYS A 89 -19.67 0.22 -7.52
C LYS A 89 -19.85 1.17 -6.33
N ALA A 90 -18.83 1.29 -5.47
CA ALA A 90 -18.86 2.21 -4.34
C ALA A 90 -18.90 3.67 -4.77
N GLN A 91 -18.08 4.06 -5.76
CA GLN A 91 -18.10 5.42 -6.33
C GLN A 91 -19.44 5.74 -7.03
N ASN A 92 -20.10 4.73 -7.60
CA ASN A 92 -21.39 4.88 -8.27
C ASN A 92 -22.60 4.74 -7.31
N SER A 93 -22.38 4.59 -6.00
CA SER A 93 -23.45 4.34 -5.02
C SER A 93 -24.26 5.59 -4.62
N GLY A 94 -24.00 6.74 -5.26
CA GLY A 94 -24.54 8.05 -4.87
C GLY A 94 -23.81 8.71 -3.70
N LYS A 95 -22.93 7.99 -2.99
CA LYS A 95 -22.02 8.59 -2.01
C LYS A 95 -20.88 9.31 -2.72
N ASN A 96 -20.49 10.48 -2.23
CA ASN A 96 -19.43 11.32 -2.81
C ASN A 96 -18.02 10.77 -2.50
N VAL A 97 -17.74 9.53 -2.92
CA VAL A 97 -16.47 8.82 -2.68
C VAL A 97 -15.67 8.73 -3.97
N LYS A 98 -14.36 8.92 -3.86
CA LYS A 98 -13.40 8.49 -4.86
C LYS A 98 -12.49 7.41 -4.27
N TYR A 99 -12.23 6.36 -5.04
CA TYR A 99 -11.27 5.33 -4.67
C TYR A 99 -9.95 5.52 -5.41
N ASN A 100 -8.84 5.35 -4.69
CA ASN A 100 -7.50 5.20 -5.23
C ASN A 100 -7.06 3.74 -5.08
N LEU A 101 -6.32 3.24 -6.07
CA LEU A 101 -5.78 1.88 -6.10
C LEU A 101 -4.39 1.86 -5.46
N GLY A 102 -4.21 1.09 -4.38
CA GLY A 102 -2.90 0.83 -3.76
C GLY A 102 -2.53 -0.64 -3.86
N TYR A 103 -2.22 -1.15 -5.05
CA TYR A 103 -1.93 -2.59 -5.22
C TYR A 103 -0.44 -2.91 -5.06
N SER A 104 -0.15 -4.18 -4.79
CA SER A 104 1.16 -4.82 -5.00
C SER A 104 1.03 -6.05 -5.88
N ASN A 105 2.00 -6.29 -6.76
CA ASN A 105 2.13 -7.59 -7.39
C ASN A 105 2.61 -8.62 -6.38
N PHE A 106 1.97 -9.78 -6.40
CA PHE A 106 2.22 -10.93 -5.56
C PHE A 106 1.94 -10.72 -4.07
N THR A 107 2.53 -9.71 -3.43
CA THR A 107 2.51 -9.61 -1.97
C THR A 107 2.86 -8.23 -1.43
N PHE A 108 2.24 -7.84 -0.31
CA PHE A 108 2.54 -6.60 0.40
C PHE A 108 4.00 -6.52 0.88
N GLU A 109 4.68 -7.65 1.13
CA GLU A 109 6.08 -7.67 1.54
C GLU A 109 7.04 -7.05 0.52
N LEU A 110 6.66 -6.94 -0.77
CA LEU A 110 7.41 -6.14 -1.73
C LEU A 110 7.58 -4.71 -1.20
N TRP A 111 6.49 -4.07 -0.74
CA TRP A 111 6.54 -2.72 -0.17
C TRP A 111 7.49 -2.62 1.04
N LEU A 112 7.50 -3.63 1.92
CA LEU A 112 8.40 -3.66 3.07
C LEU A 112 9.86 -3.79 2.66
N ILE A 113 10.18 -4.66 1.70
CA ILE A 113 11.56 -4.85 1.22
C ILE A 113 12.11 -3.54 0.64
N LEU A 114 11.28 -2.79 -0.09
CA LEU A 114 11.67 -1.53 -0.71
C LEU A 114 12.12 -0.46 0.28
N HIS A 115 11.79 -0.57 1.57
CA HIS A 115 12.32 0.34 2.59
C HIS A 115 13.84 0.22 2.72
N ARG A 116 14.39 -0.99 2.61
CA ARG A 116 15.81 -1.25 2.87
C ARG A 116 16.61 -1.58 1.62
N ARG A 117 15.98 -2.05 0.55
CA ARG A 117 16.67 -2.59 -0.62
C ARG A 117 15.89 -2.43 -1.92
N ASP A 118 16.62 -2.22 -3.01
CA ASP A 118 16.10 -2.32 -4.37
C ASP A 118 15.58 -3.74 -4.66
N CYS A 119 14.36 -3.86 -5.17
CA CYS A 119 13.72 -5.12 -5.55
C CYS A 119 13.09 -5.00 -6.94
N SER A 120 13.92 -4.76 -7.96
CA SER A 120 13.46 -4.54 -9.35
C SER A 120 13.55 -5.78 -10.24
N GLN A 121 14.12 -6.88 -9.74
CA GLN A 121 14.26 -8.10 -10.52
C GLN A 121 12.98 -8.94 -10.42
N PRO A 122 12.49 -9.52 -11.53
CA PRO A 122 11.33 -10.40 -11.51
C PRO A 122 11.54 -11.58 -10.57
N LEU A 123 10.56 -11.83 -9.71
CA LEU A 123 10.47 -13.02 -8.87
C LEU A 123 9.31 -13.89 -9.34
N ASN A 124 9.52 -15.19 -9.38
CA ASN A 124 8.55 -16.16 -9.88
C ASN A 124 7.73 -16.82 -8.76
N HIS A 125 8.20 -16.73 -7.51
CA HIS A 125 7.53 -17.33 -6.35
C HIS A 125 7.55 -16.43 -5.12
N ARG A 126 6.45 -16.44 -4.35
CA ARG A 126 6.27 -15.65 -3.11
C ARG A 126 7.38 -15.93 -2.07
N ASN A 127 7.90 -17.15 -2.00
CA ASN A 127 8.98 -17.52 -1.08
C ASN A 127 10.30 -16.77 -1.37
N GLN A 128 10.51 -16.28 -2.58
CA GLN A 128 11.68 -15.46 -2.90
C GLN A 128 11.59 -14.09 -2.19
N TYR A 129 10.37 -13.56 -1.99
CA TYR A 129 10.17 -12.36 -1.18
C TYR A 129 10.56 -12.57 0.28
N LEU A 130 10.26 -13.73 0.87
CA LEU A 130 10.71 -14.04 2.23
C LEU A 130 12.24 -13.98 2.36
N THR A 131 12.95 -14.55 1.38
CA THR A 131 14.44 -14.54 1.37
C THR A 131 14.97 -13.10 1.32
N LEU A 132 14.36 -12.25 0.49
CA LEU A 132 14.76 -10.85 0.38
C LEU A 132 14.39 -10.04 1.63
N LEU A 133 13.23 -10.32 2.24
CA LEU A 133 12.78 -9.69 3.48
C LEU A 133 13.72 -10.03 4.64
N ASN A 134 14.03 -11.31 4.82
CA ASN A 134 15.00 -11.78 5.82
C ASN A 134 16.34 -11.05 5.67
N ARG A 135 16.86 -10.94 4.44
CA ARG A 135 18.10 -10.20 4.17
C ARG A 135 17.99 -8.70 4.43
N ALA A 136 16.85 -8.09 4.10
CA ALA A 136 16.61 -6.65 4.26
C ALA A 136 16.54 -6.21 5.73
N PHE A 137 16.01 -7.07 6.60
CA PHE A 137 15.77 -6.77 8.01
C PHE A 137 16.70 -7.54 8.96
N HIS A 138 17.65 -8.32 8.43
CA HIS A 138 18.53 -9.21 9.21
C HIS A 138 17.74 -10.19 10.08
N GLU A 139 16.69 -10.76 9.50
CA GLU A 139 15.76 -11.69 10.12
C GLU A 139 15.93 -13.11 9.55
N ASN A 140 15.37 -14.10 10.24
CA ASN A 140 15.39 -15.51 9.82
C ASN A 140 14.00 -16.14 9.96
N PHE A 141 12.97 -15.51 9.38
CA PHE A 141 11.63 -16.08 9.37
C PHE A 141 11.57 -17.32 8.48
N GLU A 142 10.84 -18.34 8.93
CA GLU A 142 10.64 -19.62 8.26
C GLU A 142 9.68 -19.50 7.06
N ASN A 143 8.68 -18.64 7.17
CA ASN A 143 7.66 -18.42 6.14
C ASN A 143 7.00 -17.05 6.28
N LEU A 144 6.24 -16.64 5.26
CA LEU A 144 5.53 -15.35 5.26
C LEU A 144 4.39 -15.30 6.30
N GLU A 145 3.83 -16.42 6.72
CA GLU A 145 2.82 -16.45 7.78
C GLU A 145 3.43 -16.08 9.14
N GLN A 146 4.69 -16.46 9.39
CA GLN A 146 5.43 -15.99 10.56
C GLN A 146 5.70 -14.48 10.50
N VAL A 147 5.99 -13.93 9.32
CA VAL A 147 6.14 -12.46 9.13
C VAL A 147 4.85 -11.73 9.51
N LYS A 148 3.69 -12.29 9.15
CA LYS A 148 2.36 -11.72 9.41
C LYS A 148 1.92 -11.80 10.88
N GLN A 149 2.68 -12.46 11.75
CA GLN A 149 2.39 -12.46 13.18
C GLN A 149 2.73 -11.08 13.78
N GLU A 150 1.86 -10.58 14.67
CA GLU A 150 1.91 -9.19 15.14
C GLU A 150 3.25 -8.79 15.75
N LYS A 151 3.83 -9.64 16.60
CA LYS A 151 5.10 -9.38 17.27
C LYS A 151 6.25 -9.25 16.26
N GLN A 152 6.29 -10.15 15.29
CA GLN A 152 7.30 -10.23 14.25
C GLN A 152 7.17 -9.04 13.30
N PHE A 153 5.95 -8.73 12.86
CA PHE A 153 5.70 -7.60 12.00
C PHE A 153 6.05 -6.27 12.66
N LYS A 154 5.65 -6.06 13.93
CA LYS A 154 6.01 -4.86 14.67
C LYS A 154 7.52 -4.73 14.91
N ARG A 155 8.26 -5.85 14.99
CA ARG A 155 9.73 -5.84 15.05
C ARG A 155 10.35 -5.31 13.75
N ILE A 156 9.81 -5.70 12.59
CA ILE A 156 10.20 -5.14 11.29
C ILE A 156 9.95 -3.63 11.27
N LEU A 157 8.75 -3.18 11.66
CA LEU A 157 8.39 -1.75 11.67
C LEU A 157 9.25 -0.93 12.65
N ALA A 158 9.66 -1.51 13.78
CA ALA A 158 10.52 -0.83 14.75
C ALA A 158 11.92 -0.50 14.21
N ALA A 159 12.37 -1.21 13.16
CA ALA A 159 13.65 -0.98 12.51
C ALA A 159 13.61 0.09 11.40
N LEU A 160 12.42 0.67 11.14
CA LEU A 160 12.19 1.63 10.07
C LEU A 160 12.03 3.07 10.58
N ASP A 161 12.36 4.03 9.72
CA ASP A 161 12.05 5.45 9.88
C ASP A 161 11.42 6.07 8.61
N LEU A 162 11.21 7.41 8.58
CA LEU A 162 10.65 8.09 7.41
C LEU A 162 11.64 8.22 6.24
N ASN A 163 12.96 8.15 6.45
CA ASN A 163 13.92 8.09 5.36
C ASN A 163 13.83 6.77 4.62
N ASP A 164 13.60 5.66 5.35
CA ASP A 164 13.32 4.37 4.74
C ASP A 164 12.02 4.44 3.89
N VAL A 165 10.98 5.13 4.36
CA VAL A 165 9.73 5.33 3.59
C VAL A 165 9.98 6.14 2.32
N ARG A 166 10.74 7.24 2.40
CA ARG A 166 11.15 8.02 1.21
C ARG A 166 11.93 7.15 0.21
N SER A 167 12.83 6.32 0.72
CA SER A 167 13.60 5.39 -0.11
C SER A 167 12.70 4.35 -0.79
N ALA A 168 11.69 3.82 -0.08
CA ALA A 168 10.70 2.90 -0.65
C ALA A 168 9.87 3.54 -1.78
N ILE A 169 9.50 4.82 -1.63
CA ILE A 169 8.83 5.60 -2.68
C ILE A 169 9.72 5.70 -3.93
N GLN A 170 10.98 6.12 -3.77
CA GLN A 170 11.91 6.27 -4.90
C GLN A 170 12.14 4.94 -5.62
N ARG A 171 12.31 3.84 -4.88
CA ARG A 171 12.49 2.51 -5.46
C ARG A 171 11.23 2.01 -6.16
N SER A 172 10.05 2.34 -5.64
CA SER A 172 8.77 2.01 -6.28
C SER A 172 8.61 2.75 -7.61
N LYS A 173 8.94 4.05 -7.64
CA LYS A 173 8.97 4.83 -8.89
C LYS A 173 9.91 4.23 -9.93
N LYS A 174 11.11 3.83 -9.51
CA LYS A 174 12.09 3.16 -10.37
C LYS A 174 11.54 1.84 -10.94
N ILE A 175 10.81 1.05 -10.15
CA ILE A 175 10.14 -0.17 -10.64
C ILE A 175 9.10 0.17 -11.71
N MET A 176 8.23 1.14 -11.46
CA MET A 176 7.19 1.54 -12.42
C MET A 176 7.78 2.07 -13.73
N GLU A 177 8.88 2.83 -13.64
CA GLU A 177 9.60 3.34 -14.80
C GLU A 177 10.32 2.23 -15.57
N ASN A 178 10.91 1.25 -14.87
CA ASN A 178 11.51 0.07 -15.50
C ASN A 178 10.46 -0.74 -16.27
N ASN A 179 9.27 -0.93 -15.70
CA ASN A 179 8.18 -1.64 -16.40
C ASN A 179 7.74 -0.90 -17.66
N ARG A 180 7.65 0.43 -17.60
CA ARG A 180 7.33 1.28 -18.75
C ARG A 180 8.40 1.18 -19.84
N THR A 181 9.67 1.30 -19.47
CA THR A 181 10.81 1.28 -20.41
C THR A 181 11.08 -0.10 -21.00
N ALA A 182 10.77 -1.17 -20.25
CA ALA A 182 10.78 -2.55 -20.75
C ALA A 182 9.66 -2.84 -21.78
N GLY A 183 8.74 -1.90 -22.01
CA GLY A 183 7.64 -2.05 -22.96
C GLY A 183 6.49 -2.91 -22.45
N TYR A 184 6.40 -3.15 -21.13
CA TYR A 184 5.26 -3.86 -20.57
C TYR A 184 3.97 -3.09 -20.75
N LYS A 185 2.88 -3.83 -20.95
CA LYS A 185 1.58 -3.24 -21.25
C LYS A 185 0.90 -2.80 -19.96
N LEU A 186 0.79 -1.47 -19.78
CA LEU A 186 -0.03 -0.91 -18.71
C LEU A 186 -1.50 -1.29 -18.94
N GLN A 187 -2.05 -2.09 -18.02
CA GLN A 187 -3.45 -2.48 -18.07
C GLN A 187 -4.33 -1.32 -17.62
N GLN A 188 -5.53 -1.24 -18.19
CA GLN A 188 -6.54 -0.27 -17.81
C GLN A 188 -7.86 -1.01 -17.57
N TYR A 189 -8.45 -0.82 -16.39
CA TYR A 189 -9.74 -1.44 -16.06
C TYR A 189 -10.57 -0.53 -15.15
N LYS A 190 -11.76 -0.15 -15.62
CA LYS A 190 -12.72 0.73 -14.91
C LYS A 190 -12.11 2.05 -14.38
N GLY A 191 -11.13 2.60 -15.11
CA GLY A 191 -10.43 3.84 -14.77
C GLY A 191 -9.23 3.67 -13.84
N TYR A 192 -8.81 2.44 -13.56
CA TYR A 192 -7.61 2.13 -12.78
C TYR A 192 -6.54 1.49 -13.66
N ALA A 193 -5.29 1.84 -13.39
CA ALA A 193 -4.12 1.38 -14.13
C ALA A 193 -3.24 0.46 -13.26
N TYR A 194 -2.72 -0.61 -13.86
CA TYR A 194 -1.82 -1.55 -13.17
C TYR A 194 -0.97 -2.35 -14.16
N TYR A 195 0.16 -2.88 -13.71
CA TYR A 195 0.94 -3.87 -14.43
C TYR A 195 0.65 -5.27 -13.88
N ARG A 196 0.76 -6.27 -14.75
CA ARG A 196 0.66 -7.69 -14.36
C ARG A 196 2.03 -8.29 -14.07
N GLU A 197 3.06 -7.64 -14.58
CA GLU A 197 4.45 -8.04 -14.53
C GLU A 197 5.03 -7.70 -13.16
N ASN A 198 5.52 -8.74 -12.48
CA ASN A 198 6.15 -8.62 -11.18
C ASN A 198 7.63 -8.18 -11.35
N PRO A 199 8.12 -7.19 -10.57
CA PRO A 199 7.44 -6.41 -9.54
C PRO A 199 6.71 -5.17 -10.09
N SER A 200 5.57 -4.82 -9.47
CA SER A 200 4.87 -3.55 -9.67
C SER A 200 3.97 -3.26 -8.47
N LEU A 201 3.76 -1.98 -8.17
CA LEU A 201 2.96 -1.53 -7.04
C LEU A 201 2.57 -0.06 -7.13
N SER A 202 1.48 0.34 -6.48
CA SER A 202 0.99 1.73 -6.43
C SER A 202 0.72 2.27 -5.01
N ILE A 203 1.00 1.49 -3.96
CA ILE A 203 0.81 1.91 -2.56
C ILE A 203 1.57 3.21 -2.25
N TRP A 204 2.75 3.38 -2.84
CA TRP A 204 3.61 4.54 -2.69
C TRP A 204 2.94 5.86 -3.11
N GLU A 205 2.01 5.87 -4.06
CA GLU A 205 1.40 7.09 -4.60
C GLU A 205 0.65 7.85 -3.50
N GLN A 206 -0.17 7.13 -2.71
CA GLN A 206 -0.93 7.73 -1.63
C GLN A 206 -0.03 8.14 -0.46
N ILE A 207 0.99 7.33 -0.15
CA ILE A 207 1.94 7.61 0.93
C ILE A 207 2.77 8.85 0.60
N GLU A 208 3.29 8.93 -0.63
CA GLU A 208 4.00 10.10 -1.13
C GLU A 208 3.15 11.37 -1.02
N ARG A 209 1.89 11.31 -1.48
CA ARG A 209 0.97 12.45 -1.37
C ARG A 209 0.81 12.93 0.07
N ILE A 210 0.67 12.01 1.03
CA ILE A 210 0.56 12.36 2.45
C ILE A 210 1.84 13.04 2.93
N LEU A 211 3.02 12.51 2.60
CA LEU A 211 4.30 13.11 3.00
C LEU A 211 4.48 14.51 2.39
N VAL A 212 4.13 14.71 1.12
CA VAL A 212 4.16 16.03 0.46
C VAL A 212 3.26 17.03 1.18
N GLU A 213 2.02 16.65 1.46
CA GLU A 213 1.07 17.52 2.17
C GLU A 213 1.56 17.85 3.59
N CYS A 214 2.27 16.93 4.25
CA CYS A 214 2.92 17.18 5.53
C CYS A 214 4.21 18.00 5.44
N GLY A 215 4.73 18.29 4.23
CA GLY A 215 6.03 18.94 4.06
C GLY A 215 7.21 18.05 4.46
N LEU A 216 7.04 16.73 4.35
CA LEU A 216 8.01 15.70 4.75
C LEU A 216 8.59 14.94 3.55
N GLN A 217 8.35 15.38 2.31
CA GLN A 217 9.00 14.80 1.13
C GLN A 217 10.37 15.43 0.88
#